data_AF-A0A1Z5YVT3-F1
#
_entry.id   AF-A0A1Z5YVT3-F1
#
_cell.length_a   1.000
_cell.length_b   1.000
_cell.length_c   1.000
_cell.angle_alpha   90.00
_cell.angle_beta   90.00
_cell.angle_gamma   90.00
#
_symmetry.space_group_name_H-M   'P 1'
#
loop_
_entity.id
_entity.type
_entity.pdbx_description
1 polymer ?
#
loop_
_entity_poly.entity_id
_entity_poly.type
_entity_poly.pdbx_seq_one_letter_code
_entity_poly.pdbx_strand_id
1 'polypeptide(L)'
;MTMIETSHWHLTHSQPTLFLDYFNPTNGFITQINILLSRFRAVQTLCSEGETDEIFTQLRNELAFHLVKMSRWWGFDFCPQGLTGVRNPLFLTYVKAHTARNYIDDCFFDLFTMQRHMHGGDAGHIMVLGSDPFSTADHGLFYGVDGKKSFRFATRTEGQSALEWHRYSYPDFASAWLAAWSTQTAGGDVRKNLSDYMAAEREHACARTWHQRYFHRHDQQMTTRLYVDATQQLAICKSPFGKAEFESIVNSLAFNIVHIAHDRSMTISDLITENQILDGSLRTANTLKHRARAHVAVTVDPCLKPKLNALLDSTLSYVPRRCSGA
;
A
#
# COMPACT_ATOMS: atom_id res chain seq x y z
N MET A 1 -4.98 15.26 -23.65
CA MET A 1 -3.51 15.38 -23.73
C MET A 1 -2.91 14.43 -22.72
N THR A 2 -2.26 13.36 -23.17
CA THR A 2 -1.36 12.58 -22.32
C THR A 2 -0.17 13.47 -22.00
N MET A 3 0.10 13.75 -20.72
CA MET A 3 1.36 14.38 -20.35
C MET A 3 2.48 13.44 -20.78
N ILE A 4 3.45 13.96 -21.51
CA ILE A 4 4.69 13.23 -21.78
C ILE A 4 5.54 13.40 -20.52
N GLU A 5 5.65 12.34 -19.73
CA GLU A 5 6.49 12.30 -18.54
C GLU A 5 7.97 12.26 -18.98
N THR A 6 8.63 13.42 -18.95
CA THR A 6 10.05 13.55 -19.28
C THR A 6 10.92 13.29 -18.05
N SER A 7 12.24 13.08 -18.26
CA SER A 7 13.19 12.95 -17.14
C SER A 7 13.14 14.14 -16.19
N HIS A 8 13.08 15.37 -16.73
CA HIS A 8 12.93 16.59 -15.94
C HIS A 8 11.65 16.60 -15.08
N TRP A 9 10.52 16.17 -15.64
CA TRP A 9 9.27 16.09 -14.89
C TRP A 9 9.39 15.13 -13.71
N HIS A 10 10.02 13.97 -13.90
CA HIS A 10 10.21 12.99 -12.84
C HIS A 10 11.13 13.49 -11.72
N LEU A 11 12.21 14.22 -12.06
CA LEU A 11 13.11 14.79 -11.05
C LEU A 11 12.40 15.71 -10.05
N THR A 12 11.33 16.40 -10.49
CA THR A 12 10.58 17.33 -9.65
C THR A 12 9.35 16.71 -8.97
N HIS A 13 8.83 15.58 -9.47
CA HIS A 13 7.55 15.02 -8.99
C HIS A 13 7.63 13.59 -8.44
N SER A 14 8.71 12.87 -8.70
CA SER A 14 8.83 11.43 -8.36
C SER A 14 9.73 11.15 -7.17
N GLN A 15 10.20 12.20 -6.47
CA GLN A 15 10.91 12.05 -5.20
C GLN A 15 9.97 11.38 -4.17
N PRO A 16 10.38 10.28 -3.51
CA PRO A 16 9.51 9.56 -2.58
C PRO A 16 8.91 10.43 -1.47
N THR A 17 9.66 11.42 -0.98
CA THR A 17 9.23 12.37 0.06
C THR A 17 8.01 13.21 -0.32
N LEU A 18 7.68 13.32 -1.61
CA LEU A 18 6.52 14.10 -2.09
C LEU A 18 5.20 13.35 -1.98
N PHE A 19 5.22 12.02 -1.86
CA PHE A 19 4.00 11.20 -1.90
C PHE A 19 3.99 10.00 -0.94
N LEU A 20 5.11 9.69 -0.27
CA LEU A 20 5.17 8.69 0.79
C LEU A 20 5.16 9.36 2.15
N ASP A 21 4.28 8.89 3.02
CA ASP A 21 4.24 9.27 4.43
C ASP A 21 4.18 7.98 5.26
N TYR A 22 5.37 7.52 5.64
CA TYR A 22 5.53 6.28 6.38
C TYR A 22 4.92 6.34 7.79
N PHE A 23 4.87 7.53 8.40
CA PHE A 23 4.35 7.70 9.76
C PHE A 23 2.84 8.01 9.79
N ASN A 24 2.18 8.01 8.64
CA ASN A 24 0.74 8.20 8.55
C ASN A 24 0.05 7.07 7.76
N PRO A 25 -0.32 5.96 8.43
CA PRO A 25 -1.04 4.84 7.82
C PRO A 25 -2.40 5.23 7.23
N THR A 26 -2.99 6.36 7.64
CA THR A 26 -4.32 6.80 7.14
C THR A 26 -4.30 7.22 5.67
N ASN A 27 -3.12 7.53 5.11
CA ASN A 27 -2.96 7.76 3.67
C ASN A 27 -3.17 6.48 2.83
N GLY A 28 -3.25 5.32 3.49
CA GLY A 28 -3.58 4.04 2.90
C GLY A 28 -2.41 3.38 2.18
N PHE A 29 -2.36 2.06 2.28
CA PHE A 29 -1.35 1.23 1.61
C PHE A 29 -1.43 1.33 0.08
N ILE A 30 -2.62 1.08 -0.48
CA ILE A 30 -2.84 0.91 -1.92
C ILE A 30 -2.45 2.16 -2.71
N THR A 31 -2.83 3.35 -2.22
CA THR A 31 -2.50 4.63 -2.86
C THR A 31 -0.98 4.82 -2.97
N GLN A 32 -0.28 4.68 -1.85
CA GLN A 32 1.15 4.96 -1.79
C GLN A 32 1.96 3.95 -2.62
N ILE A 33 1.62 2.65 -2.54
CA ILE A 33 2.36 1.62 -3.28
C ILE A 33 2.13 1.70 -4.79
N ASN A 34 0.92 2.07 -5.24
CA ASN A 34 0.62 2.22 -6.65
C ASN A 34 1.35 3.41 -7.28
N ILE A 35 1.40 4.54 -6.57
CA ILE A 35 2.19 5.71 -7.01
C ILE A 35 3.67 5.32 -7.07
N LEU A 36 4.21 4.73 -5.99
CA LEU A 36 5.62 4.33 -5.92
C LEU A 36 6.01 3.37 -7.08
N LEU A 37 5.19 2.36 -7.32
CA LEU A 37 5.43 1.39 -8.39
C LEU A 37 5.33 2.02 -9.78
N SER A 38 4.35 2.89 -9.99
CA SER A 38 4.18 3.63 -11.25
C SER A 38 5.39 4.49 -11.54
N ARG A 39 5.83 5.29 -10.56
CA ARG A 39 7.02 6.16 -10.68
C ARG A 39 8.29 5.36 -10.93
N PHE A 40 8.51 4.27 -10.19
CA PHE A 40 9.66 3.41 -10.42
C PHE A 40 9.68 2.87 -11.87
N ARG A 41 8.55 2.33 -12.35
CA ARG A 41 8.47 1.76 -13.71
C ARG A 41 8.73 2.82 -14.79
N ALA A 42 8.17 4.01 -14.66
CA ALA A 42 8.38 5.11 -15.60
C ALA A 42 9.86 5.54 -15.64
N VAL A 43 10.45 5.80 -14.47
CA VAL A 43 11.87 6.19 -14.34
C VAL A 43 12.81 5.08 -14.85
N GLN A 44 12.54 3.82 -14.50
CA GLN A 44 13.32 2.68 -15.00
C GLN A 44 13.24 2.55 -16.53
N THR A 45 12.07 2.81 -17.12
CA THR A 45 11.89 2.75 -18.58
C THR A 45 12.76 3.80 -19.26
N LEU A 46 12.70 5.05 -18.80
CA LEU A 46 13.55 6.14 -19.32
C LEU A 46 15.05 5.85 -19.16
N CYS A 47 15.47 5.31 -18.01
CA CYS A 47 16.86 4.87 -17.82
C CYS A 47 17.26 3.75 -18.81
N SER A 48 16.33 2.85 -19.14
CA SER A 48 16.57 1.75 -20.08
C SER A 48 16.62 2.22 -21.53
N GLU A 49 15.94 3.34 -21.83
CA GLU A 49 15.91 4.00 -23.15
C GLU A 49 17.13 4.91 -23.41
N GLY A 50 18.02 5.06 -22.43
CA GLY A 50 19.29 5.77 -22.59
C GLY A 50 19.41 7.09 -21.84
N GLU A 51 18.51 7.40 -20.90
CA GLU A 51 18.74 8.50 -19.95
C GLU A 51 19.96 8.18 -19.07
N THR A 52 20.93 9.10 -19.03
CA THR A 52 22.25 8.90 -18.40
C THR A 52 22.57 9.91 -17.30
N ASP A 53 21.71 10.89 -17.04
CA ASP A 53 21.88 11.82 -15.93
C ASP A 53 22.05 11.06 -14.60
N GLU A 54 23.11 11.39 -13.86
CA GLU A 54 23.41 10.76 -12.59
C GLU A 54 22.30 11.01 -11.56
N ILE A 55 21.73 12.22 -11.53
CA ILE A 55 20.65 12.58 -10.59
C ILE A 55 19.42 11.73 -10.90
N PHE A 56 19.15 11.48 -12.18
CA PHE A 56 18.04 10.63 -12.61
C PHE A 56 18.26 9.15 -12.22
N THR A 57 19.51 8.68 -12.38
CA THR A 57 19.92 7.35 -11.93
C THR A 57 19.80 7.19 -10.42
N GLN A 58 20.12 8.23 -9.65
CA GLN A 58 19.93 8.26 -8.19
C GLN A 58 18.46 8.14 -7.81
N LEU A 59 17.58 8.92 -8.46
CA LEU A 59 16.13 8.83 -8.25
C LEU A 59 15.59 7.42 -8.51
N ARG A 60 16.03 6.75 -9.58
CA ARG A 60 15.68 5.34 -9.84
C ARG A 60 16.07 4.43 -8.68
N ASN A 61 17.29 4.58 -8.18
CA ASN A 61 17.83 3.76 -7.11
C ASN A 61 17.10 3.99 -5.79
N GLU A 62 16.77 5.25 -5.49
CA GLU A 62 15.97 5.65 -4.34
C GLU A 62 14.56 5.05 -4.41
N LEU A 63 13.86 5.18 -5.53
CA LEU A 63 12.55 4.54 -5.76
C LEU A 63 12.60 3.02 -5.58
N ALA A 64 13.67 2.36 -6.07
CA ALA A 64 13.88 0.93 -5.88
C ALA A 64 14.02 0.56 -4.40
N PHE A 65 14.80 1.33 -3.63
CA PHE A 65 14.94 1.14 -2.19
C PHE A 65 13.60 1.33 -1.47
N HIS A 66 12.84 2.36 -1.83
CA HIS A 66 11.54 2.62 -1.21
C HIS A 66 10.51 1.51 -1.46
N LEU A 67 10.58 0.80 -2.60
CA LEU A 67 9.75 -0.40 -2.82
C LEU A 67 10.08 -1.52 -1.80
N VAL A 68 11.37 -1.72 -1.51
CA VAL A 68 11.81 -2.66 -0.47
C VAL A 68 11.36 -2.19 0.91
N LYS A 69 11.60 -0.91 1.24
CA LYS A 69 11.20 -0.30 2.51
C LYS A 69 9.70 -0.45 2.74
N MET A 70 8.89 -0.14 1.75
CA MET A 70 7.43 -0.25 1.83
C MET A 70 6.97 -1.69 2.04
N SER A 71 7.65 -2.67 1.44
CA SER A 71 7.35 -4.10 1.67
C SER A 71 7.55 -4.54 3.11
N ARG A 72 8.55 -3.99 3.80
CA ARG A 72 8.78 -4.24 5.23
C ARG A 72 7.80 -3.43 6.08
N TRP A 73 7.54 -2.18 5.69
CA TRP A 73 6.69 -1.25 6.43
C TRP A 73 5.24 -1.71 6.55
N TRP A 74 4.67 -2.24 5.46
CA TRP A 74 3.30 -2.73 5.40
C TRP A 74 3.20 -4.27 5.42
N GLY A 75 4.33 -4.97 5.43
CA GLY A 75 4.38 -6.42 5.53
C GLY A 75 3.80 -7.16 4.32
N PHE A 76 4.05 -6.69 3.09
CA PHE A 76 3.56 -7.34 1.87
C PHE A 76 4.60 -8.20 1.12
N ASP A 77 4.12 -9.18 0.35
CA ASP A 77 4.98 -10.05 -0.45
C ASP A 77 5.50 -9.29 -1.68
N PHE A 78 6.80 -8.99 -1.66
CA PHE A 78 7.46 -8.25 -2.73
C PHE A 78 8.37 -9.15 -3.57
N CYS A 79 8.03 -9.28 -4.84
CA CYS A 79 8.86 -9.92 -5.86
C CYS A 79 9.29 -8.87 -6.91
N PRO A 80 10.55 -8.41 -6.92
CA PRO A 80 11.00 -7.36 -7.83
C PRO A 80 10.69 -7.66 -9.29
N GLN A 81 10.98 -8.87 -9.77
CA GLN A 81 10.69 -9.25 -11.15
C GLN A 81 9.19 -9.24 -11.46
N GLY A 82 8.36 -9.80 -10.57
CA GLY A 82 6.92 -9.86 -10.77
C GLY A 82 6.25 -8.48 -10.78
N LEU A 83 6.69 -7.58 -9.89
CA LEU A 83 6.13 -6.24 -9.79
C LEU A 83 6.74 -5.25 -10.77
N THR A 84 8.05 -5.30 -11.02
CA THR A 84 8.74 -4.22 -11.74
C THR A 84 9.21 -4.62 -13.13
N GLY A 85 9.26 -5.92 -13.44
CA GLY A 85 9.88 -6.45 -14.65
C GLY A 85 11.41 -6.53 -14.59
N VAL A 86 12.04 -5.94 -13.57
CA VAL A 86 13.49 -5.97 -13.39
C VAL A 86 13.92 -7.26 -12.69
N ARG A 87 14.91 -7.96 -13.23
CA ARG A 87 15.45 -9.19 -12.63
C ARG A 87 15.99 -8.91 -11.22
N ASN A 88 15.78 -9.83 -10.29
CA ASN A 88 16.13 -9.63 -8.87
C ASN A 88 17.59 -9.20 -8.63
N PRO A 89 18.62 -9.80 -9.26
CA PRO A 89 20.00 -9.37 -9.04
C PRO A 89 20.24 -7.92 -9.46
N LEU A 90 19.70 -7.51 -10.62
CA LEU A 90 19.81 -6.15 -11.13
C LEU A 90 19.07 -5.16 -10.24
N PHE A 91 17.84 -5.49 -9.83
CA PHE A 91 17.07 -4.65 -8.90
C PHE A 91 17.83 -4.40 -7.59
N LEU A 92 18.47 -5.45 -7.04
CA LEU A 92 19.29 -5.31 -5.84
C LEU A 92 20.54 -4.43 -6.03
N THR A 93 21.06 -4.30 -7.25
CA THR A 93 22.15 -3.33 -7.51
C THR A 93 21.67 -1.88 -7.33
N TYR A 94 20.43 -1.59 -7.71
CA TYR A 94 19.85 -0.25 -7.54
C TYR A 94 19.67 0.08 -6.06
N VAL A 95 19.12 -0.87 -5.30
CA VAL A 95 18.94 -0.74 -3.84
C VAL A 95 20.28 -0.50 -3.15
N LYS A 96 21.30 -1.32 -3.45
CA LYS A 96 22.65 -1.17 -2.86
C LYS A 96 23.33 0.14 -3.26
N ALA A 97 23.12 0.61 -4.49
CA ALA A 97 23.67 1.89 -4.94
C ALA A 97 23.05 3.08 -4.18
N HIS A 98 21.77 3.00 -3.82
CA HIS A 98 21.12 3.99 -2.95
C HIS A 98 21.66 3.94 -1.52
N THR A 99 21.64 2.76 -0.88
CA THR A 99 22.05 2.65 0.53
C THR A 99 23.51 3.02 0.75
N ALA A 100 24.40 2.76 -0.22
CA ALA A 100 25.79 3.20 -0.16
C ALA A 100 25.96 4.74 -0.05
N ARG A 101 24.93 5.53 -0.40
CA ARG A 101 24.94 7.00 -0.35
C ARG A 101 24.10 7.57 0.80
N ASN A 102 23.24 6.77 1.43
CA ASN A 102 22.33 7.21 2.49
C ASN A 102 22.45 6.29 3.71
N TYR A 103 23.14 6.78 4.75
CA TYR A 103 23.43 5.98 5.95
C TYR A 103 22.17 5.57 6.72
N ILE A 104 21.11 6.40 6.73
CA ILE A 104 19.88 6.10 7.47
C ILE A 104 19.18 4.91 6.80
N ASP A 105 19.08 4.96 5.48
CA ASP A 105 18.48 3.90 4.69
C ASP A 105 19.35 2.65 4.64
N ASP A 106 20.68 2.77 4.72
CA ASP A 106 21.59 1.64 4.90
C ASP A 106 21.36 0.93 6.23
N CYS A 107 21.26 1.66 7.35
CA CYS A 107 20.91 1.07 8.65
C CYS A 107 19.56 0.34 8.61
N PHE A 108 18.55 0.94 7.97
CA PHE A 108 17.26 0.30 7.79
C PHE A 108 17.37 -0.97 6.92
N PHE A 109 18.12 -0.92 5.82
CA PHE A 109 18.32 -2.07 4.95
C PHE A 109 19.08 -3.19 5.65
N ASP A 110 20.14 -2.87 6.40
CA ASP A 110 20.91 -3.81 7.21
C ASP A 110 20.02 -4.53 8.23
N LEU A 111 19.18 -3.78 8.94
CA LEU A 111 18.25 -4.32 9.94
C LEU A 111 17.36 -5.44 9.40
N PHE A 112 16.87 -5.33 8.17
CA PHE A 112 16.02 -6.34 7.55
C PHE A 112 16.80 -7.43 6.79
N THR A 113 18.10 -7.24 6.57
CA THR A 113 18.96 -8.17 5.83
C THR A 113 19.98 -8.85 6.74
N MET A 114 21.18 -8.29 6.84
CA MET A 114 22.37 -8.89 7.44
C MET A 114 22.48 -8.65 8.95
N GLN A 115 21.86 -7.59 9.48
CA GLN A 115 21.95 -7.17 10.88
C GLN A 115 23.40 -7.08 11.37
N ARG A 116 24.26 -6.37 10.63
CA ARG A 116 25.67 -6.15 11.00
C ARG A 116 25.81 -5.22 12.19
N HIS A 117 24.92 -4.24 12.30
CA HIS A 117 24.95 -3.22 13.35
C HIS A 117 23.99 -3.50 14.51
N MET A 118 23.13 -4.51 14.35
CA MET A 118 22.09 -4.89 15.30
C MET A 118 22.33 -6.30 15.81
N HIS A 119 21.98 -6.57 17.07
CA HIS A 119 22.00 -7.94 17.59
C HIS A 119 20.80 -8.71 17.00
N GLY A 120 21.06 -9.50 15.97
CA GLY A 120 20.04 -10.33 15.34
C GLY A 120 19.36 -11.26 16.35
N GLY A 121 18.03 -11.25 16.38
CA GLY A 121 17.22 -12.02 17.32
C GLY A 121 16.99 -11.38 18.69
N ASP A 122 17.65 -10.27 19.01
CA ASP A 122 17.47 -9.54 20.27
C ASP A 122 16.30 -8.54 20.18
N ALA A 123 15.26 -8.76 20.99
CA ALA A 123 14.09 -7.88 21.05
C ALA A 123 14.32 -6.61 21.89
N GLY A 124 15.45 -6.51 22.60
CA GLY A 124 15.85 -5.36 23.39
C GLY A 124 16.74 -4.37 22.62
N HIS A 125 17.39 -4.81 21.55
CA HIS A 125 18.14 -3.94 20.65
C HIS A 125 17.17 -3.35 19.62
N ILE A 126 16.89 -2.05 19.69
CA ILE A 126 15.86 -1.38 18.88
C ILE A 126 16.48 -0.21 18.11
N MET A 127 16.35 -0.23 16.79
CA MET A 127 16.65 0.92 15.94
C MET A 127 15.48 1.89 15.97
N VAL A 128 15.71 3.12 16.43
CA VAL A 128 14.69 4.19 16.41
C VAL A 128 14.48 4.68 14.98
N LEU A 129 13.23 4.71 14.54
CA LEU A 129 12.83 5.19 13.21
C LEU A 129 12.48 6.68 13.22
N GLY A 130 11.83 7.15 14.29
CA GLY A 130 11.37 8.53 14.40
C GLY A 130 10.27 8.70 15.45
N SER A 131 9.82 9.94 15.62
CA SER A 131 8.68 10.30 16.46
C SER A 131 7.39 10.35 15.65
N ASP A 132 6.27 10.04 16.31
CA ASP A 132 4.95 10.22 15.71
C ASP A 132 4.71 11.72 15.41
N PRO A 133 4.22 12.10 14.21
CA PRO A 133 3.94 13.49 13.84
C PRO A 133 2.92 14.19 14.74
N PHE A 134 2.06 13.43 15.42
CA PHE A 134 1.02 13.93 16.33
C PHE A 134 1.46 13.89 17.80
N SER A 135 2.74 13.65 18.07
CA SER A 135 3.33 13.76 19.41
C SER A 135 3.18 15.18 19.98
N THR A 136 2.89 15.29 21.27
CA THR A 136 2.88 16.58 21.99
C THR A 136 4.13 16.74 22.85
N ALA A 137 4.35 17.94 23.41
CA ALA A 137 5.45 18.18 24.35
C ALA A 137 5.37 17.27 25.58
N ASP A 138 4.15 17.00 26.05
CA ASP A 138 3.90 16.27 27.29
C ASP A 138 3.90 14.75 27.08
N HIS A 139 3.56 14.31 25.86
CA HIS A 139 3.44 12.90 25.48
C HIS A 139 4.01 12.68 24.08
N GLY A 140 5.25 12.22 24.04
CA GLY A 140 5.93 11.80 22.81
C GLY A 140 5.70 10.33 22.50
N LEU A 141 5.34 10.01 21.26
CA LEU A 141 5.37 8.66 20.73
C LEU A 141 6.57 8.48 19.81
N PHE A 142 7.23 7.34 19.93
CA PHE A 142 8.39 6.96 19.13
C PHE A 142 8.19 5.58 18.55
N TYR A 143 8.71 5.36 17.36
CA TYR A 143 8.66 4.07 16.68
C TYR A 143 10.05 3.52 16.45
N GLY A 144 10.15 2.20 16.46
CA GLY A 144 11.39 1.48 16.26
C GLY A 144 11.17 0.13 15.61
N VAL A 145 12.25 -0.51 15.19
CA VAL A 145 12.26 -1.93 14.81
C VAL A 145 13.33 -2.64 15.61
N ASP A 146 12.95 -3.78 16.20
CA ASP A 146 13.85 -4.57 17.03
C ASP A 146 14.73 -5.55 16.23
N GLY A 147 15.69 -6.18 16.90
CA GLY A 147 16.57 -7.20 16.30
C GLY A 147 15.83 -8.46 15.83
N LYS A 148 14.55 -8.65 16.17
CA LYS A 148 13.68 -9.70 15.59
C LYS A 148 12.94 -9.24 14.33
N LYS A 149 13.23 -8.03 13.85
CA LYS A 149 12.61 -7.40 12.66
C LYS A 149 11.12 -7.09 12.87
N SER A 150 10.71 -6.87 14.11
CA SER A 150 9.35 -6.48 14.46
C SER A 150 9.28 -5.00 14.80
N PHE A 151 8.18 -4.35 14.41
CA PHE A 151 7.90 -2.97 14.77
C PHE A 151 7.58 -2.86 16.26
N ARG A 152 8.04 -1.77 16.87
CA ARG A 152 7.88 -1.42 18.28
C ARG A 152 7.47 0.04 18.39
N PHE A 153 6.82 0.37 19.49
CA PHE A 153 6.62 1.77 19.86
C PHE A 153 7.03 2.01 21.30
N ALA A 154 7.37 3.26 21.59
CA ALA A 154 7.73 3.75 22.91
C ALA A 154 6.99 5.05 23.20
N THR A 155 6.77 5.30 24.49
CA THR A 155 6.26 6.57 24.99
C THR A 155 7.40 7.34 25.67
N ARG A 156 7.27 8.66 25.68
CA ARG A 156 8.08 9.56 26.50
C ARG A 156 7.16 10.59 27.12
N THR A 157 7.11 10.61 28.45
CA THR A 157 6.36 11.62 29.19
C THR A 157 7.25 12.80 29.60
N GLU A 158 6.64 13.96 29.85
CA GLU A 158 7.36 15.13 30.35
C GLU A 158 8.19 14.79 31.60
N GLY A 159 9.43 15.28 31.64
CA GLY A 159 10.36 15.02 32.75
C GLY A 159 11.07 13.66 32.71
N GLN A 160 10.71 12.75 31.79
CA GLN A 160 11.46 11.52 31.54
C GLN A 160 12.48 11.70 30.42
N SER A 161 13.75 11.37 30.71
CA SER A 161 14.83 11.40 29.70
C SER A 161 14.88 10.15 28.83
N ALA A 162 14.43 9.00 29.35
CA ALA A 162 14.47 7.71 28.66
C ALA A 162 13.14 7.40 27.96
N LEU A 163 13.21 6.69 26.83
CA LEU A 163 12.06 6.13 26.13
C LEU A 163 11.59 4.86 26.84
N GLU A 164 10.28 4.75 27.11
CA GLU A 164 9.68 3.51 27.62
C GLU A 164 9.16 2.66 26.47
N TRP A 165 9.92 1.64 26.09
CA TRP A 165 9.52 0.70 25.03
C TRP A 165 8.44 -0.27 25.49
N HIS A 166 7.34 -0.33 24.75
CA HIS A 166 6.28 -1.28 25.05
C HIS A 166 6.73 -2.74 24.81
N ARG A 167 6.20 -3.65 25.63
CA ARG A 167 6.57 -5.07 25.65
C ARG A 167 6.20 -5.82 24.36
N TYR A 168 5.09 -5.44 23.72
CA TYR A 168 4.59 -6.12 22.53
C TYR A 168 5.33 -5.67 21.28
N SER A 169 5.35 -6.56 20.29
CA SER A 169 5.98 -6.36 19.00
C SER A 169 4.96 -6.60 17.89
N TYR A 170 5.09 -5.84 16.80
CA TYR A 170 4.09 -5.78 15.75
C TYR A 170 4.69 -6.18 14.40
N PRO A 171 3.91 -6.85 13.53
CA PRO A 171 4.42 -7.39 12.28
C PRO A 171 4.64 -6.33 11.18
N ASP A 172 4.00 -5.18 11.31
CA ASP A 172 4.07 -4.05 10.38
C ASP A 172 3.89 -2.74 11.17
N PHE A 173 4.16 -1.62 10.51
CA PHE A 173 4.09 -0.32 11.14
C PHE A 173 2.67 0.09 11.51
N ALA A 174 1.67 -0.17 10.65
CA ALA A 174 0.28 0.21 10.90
C ALA A 174 -0.26 -0.43 12.18
N SER A 175 0.09 -1.69 12.43
CA SER A 175 -0.21 -2.40 13.69
C SER A 175 0.44 -1.72 14.91
N ALA A 176 1.72 -1.35 14.82
CA ALA A 176 2.40 -0.63 15.89
C ALA A 176 1.82 0.76 16.13
N TRP A 177 1.44 1.45 15.06
CA TRP A 177 0.86 2.79 15.07
C TRP A 177 -0.52 2.79 15.73
N LEU A 178 -1.40 1.87 15.33
CA LEU A 178 -2.71 1.67 15.99
C LEU A 178 -2.52 1.38 17.48
N ALA A 179 -1.59 0.50 17.84
CA ALA A 179 -1.33 0.17 19.23
C ALA A 179 -0.83 1.36 20.04
N ALA A 180 0.04 2.18 19.47
CA ALA A 180 0.51 3.41 20.09
C ALA A 180 -0.64 4.41 20.33
N TRP A 181 -1.58 4.52 19.38
CA TRP A 181 -2.77 5.37 19.52
C TRP A 181 -3.68 4.94 20.69
N SER A 182 -3.75 3.65 21.00
CA SER A 182 -4.49 3.16 22.18
C SER A 182 -3.94 3.70 23.51
N THR A 183 -2.67 4.11 23.52
CA THR A 183 -1.97 4.63 24.71
C THR A 183 -2.06 6.15 24.84
N GLN A 184 -2.47 6.86 23.77
CA GLN A 184 -2.72 8.30 23.85
C GLN A 184 -4.05 8.56 24.59
N THR A 185 -3.95 8.90 25.87
CA THR A 185 -5.06 9.24 26.76
C THR A 185 -5.35 10.75 26.81
N ALA A 186 -4.87 11.53 25.84
CA ALA A 186 -5.00 12.98 25.87
C ALA A 186 -6.46 13.44 25.58
N GLY A 187 -7.30 13.42 26.61
CA GLY A 187 -8.49 14.27 26.75
C GLY A 187 -9.86 13.69 26.36
N GLY A 188 -9.96 12.43 25.92
CA GLY A 188 -11.21 11.80 25.48
C GLY A 188 -11.75 10.69 26.39
N ASP A 189 -12.96 10.18 26.08
CA ASP A 189 -13.50 8.97 26.71
C ASP A 189 -12.62 7.76 26.37
N VAL A 190 -11.75 7.41 27.31
CA VAL A 190 -10.76 6.33 27.22
C VAL A 190 -11.40 5.01 26.76
N ARG A 191 -12.66 4.74 27.14
CA ARG A 191 -13.36 3.50 26.76
C ARG A 191 -13.75 3.49 25.28
N LYS A 192 -14.18 4.64 24.75
CA LYS A 192 -14.50 4.77 23.33
C LYS A 192 -13.24 4.62 22.48
N ASN A 193 -12.16 5.31 22.86
CA ASN A 193 -10.87 5.23 22.16
C ASN A 193 -10.31 3.79 22.15
N LEU A 194 -10.40 3.09 23.29
CA LEU A 194 -9.97 1.70 23.38
C LEU A 194 -10.83 0.75 22.53
N SER A 195 -12.15 0.92 22.52
CA SER A 195 -13.06 0.12 21.68
C SER A 195 -12.81 0.35 20.19
N ASP A 196 -12.63 1.61 19.78
CA ASP A 196 -12.34 1.98 18.39
C ASP A 196 -10.96 1.43 17.96
N TYR A 197 -9.96 1.48 18.84
CA TYR A 197 -8.67 0.82 18.64
C TYR A 197 -8.81 -0.69 18.46
N MET A 198 -9.48 -1.39 19.38
CA MET A 198 -9.64 -2.85 19.30
C MET A 198 -10.43 -3.29 18.05
N ALA A 199 -11.32 -2.43 17.55
CA ALA A 199 -11.95 -2.65 16.24
C ALA A 199 -10.95 -2.46 15.10
N ALA A 200 -10.22 -1.34 15.07
CA ALA A 200 -9.24 -1.04 14.04
C ALA A 200 -8.12 -2.09 13.95
N GLU A 201 -7.59 -2.56 15.09
CA GLU A 201 -6.55 -3.60 15.14
C GLU A 201 -7.03 -4.92 14.51
N ARG A 202 -8.24 -5.37 14.86
CA ARG A 202 -8.82 -6.61 14.29
C ARG A 202 -9.12 -6.48 12.81
N GLU A 203 -9.67 -5.34 12.40
CA GLU A 203 -9.99 -5.04 11.01
C GLU A 203 -8.69 -4.97 10.18
N HIS A 204 -7.66 -4.30 10.67
CA HIS A 204 -6.35 -4.24 10.04
C HIS A 204 -5.67 -5.62 9.95
N ALA A 205 -5.75 -6.43 11.00
CA ALA A 205 -5.20 -7.79 10.98
C ALA A 205 -5.84 -8.65 9.88
N CYS A 206 -7.13 -8.44 9.59
CA CYS A 206 -7.83 -9.04 8.46
C CYS A 206 -7.36 -8.44 7.12
N ALA A 207 -7.32 -7.10 7.02
CA ALA A 207 -6.84 -6.36 5.85
C ALA A 207 -5.40 -6.73 5.45
N ARG A 208 -4.53 -7.03 6.41
CA ARG A 208 -3.13 -7.41 6.18
C ARG A 208 -2.97 -8.65 5.29
N THR A 209 -3.89 -9.60 5.38
CA THR A 209 -3.87 -10.78 4.48
C THR A 209 -4.06 -10.38 3.01
N TRP A 210 -4.78 -9.28 2.77
CA TRP A 210 -4.93 -8.66 1.46
C TRP A 210 -3.68 -7.91 1.05
N HIS A 211 -3.12 -7.08 1.93
CA HIS A 211 -1.88 -6.35 1.66
C HIS A 211 -0.76 -7.31 1.25
N GLN A 212 -0.60 -8.41 2.00
CA GLN A 212 0.34 -9.50 1.68
C GLN A 212 0.22 -9.98 0.24
N ARG A 213 -1.01 -10.19 -0.22
CA ARG A 213 -1.30 -10.78 -1.54
C ARG A 213 -1.63 -9.75 -2.60
N TYR A 214 -1.44 -8.46 -2.35
CA TYR A 214 -1.96 -7.39 -3.21
C TYR A 214 -1.46 -7.50 -4.66
N PHE A 215 -0.21 -7.90 -4.85
CA PHE A 215 0.40 -8.09 -6.17
C PHE A 215 0.36 -9.53 -6.70
N HIS A 216 -0.28 -10.45 -5.97
CA HIS A 216 -0.44 -11.81 -6.46
C HIS A 216 -1.43 -11.80 -7.62
N ARG A 217 -1.07 -12.52 -8.69
CA ARG A 217 -1.99 -12.72 -9.82
C ARG A 217 -3.03 -13.74 -9.40
N HIS A 218 -4.28 -13.34 -9.44
CA HIS A 218 -5.43 -14.20 -9.20
C HIS A 218 -6.13 -14.44 -10.54
N ASP A 219 -6.67 -15.64 -10.72
CA ASP A 219 -7.61 -15.85 -11.81
C ASP A 219 -8.90 -15.04 -11.57
N GLN A 220 -9.74 -14.98 -12.59
CA GLN A 220 -11.00 -14.25 -12.55
C GLN A 220 -11.94 -14.74 -11.44
N GLN A 221 -12.02 -16.06 -11.24
CA GLN A 221 -12.95 -16.65 -10.28
C GLN A 221 -12.52 -16.27 -8.85
N MET A 222 -11.24 -16.39 -8.56
CA MET A 222 -10.62 -16.01 -7.30
C MET A 222 -10.77 -14.51 -7.04
N THR A 223 -10.51 -13.65 -8.03
CA THR A 223 -10.72 -12.19 -7.90
C THR A 223 -12.17 -11.85 -7.52
N THR A 224 -13.14 -12.56 -8.11
CA THR A 224 -14.57 -12.36 -7.80
C THR A 224 -14.93 -12.83 -6.39
N ARG A 225 -14.43 -14.00 -5.96
CA ARG A 225 -14.62 -14.48 -4.57
C ARG A 225 -14.04 -13.49 -3.57
N LEU A 226 -12.81 -13.08 -3.83
CA LEU A 226 -12.11 -12.10 -3.03
C LEU A 226 -12.90 -10.79 -2.89
N TYR A 227 -13.49 -10.29 -3.98
CA TYR A 227 -14.35 -9.12 -3.93
C TYR A 227 -15.57 -9.30 -3.02
N VAL A 228 -16.24 -10.46 -3.08
CA VAL A 228 -17.39 -10.78 -2.22
C VAL A 228 -16.96 -10.80 -0.75
N ASP A 229 -15.88 -11.50 -0.44
CA ASP A 229 -15.36 -11.61 0.93
C ASP A 229 -14.99 -10.22 1.49
N ALA A 230 -14.26 -9.42 0.72
CA ALA A 230 -13.88 -8.06 1.12
C ALA A 230 -15.11 -7.15 1.31
N THR A 231 -16.17 -7.32 0.50
CA THR A 231 -17.42 -6.56 0.64
C THR A 231 -18.15 -6.92 1.93
N GLN A 232 -18.16 -8.21 2.31
CA GLN A 232 -18.72 -8.65 3.59
C GLN A 232 -17.92 -8.10 4.77
N GLN A 233 -16.58 -8.12 4.69
CA GLN A 233 -15.72 -7.52 5.72
C GLN A 233 -15.97 -6.01 5.86
N LEU A 234 -16.08 -5.28 4.74
CA LEU A 234 -16.40 -3.86 4.75
C LEU A 234 -17.73 -3.57 5.46
N ALA A 235 -18.75 -4.40 5.23
CA ALA A 235 -20.07 -4.21 5.83
C ALA A 235 -20.09 -4.37 7.36
N ILE A 236 -19.15 -5.15 7.93
CA ILE A 236 -19.03 -5.38 9.37
C ILE A 236 -17.99 -4.49 10.06
N CYS A 237 -17.19 -3.74 9.29
CA CYS A 237 -16.21 -2.81 9.84
C CYS A 237 -16.87 -1.72 10.69
N LYS A 238 -16.32 -1.50 11.87
CA LYS A 238 -16.79 -0.53 12.87
C LYS A 238 -15.90 0.70 12.90
N SER A 239 -14.58 0.54 12.83
CA SER A 239 -13.65 1.65 12.95
C SER A 239 -13.56 2.48 11.65
N PRO A 240 -13.28 3.79 11.73
CA PRO A 240 -13.00 4.60 10.54
C PRO A 240 -11.78 4.08 9.76
N PHE A 241 -10.75 3.61 10.45
CA PHE A 241 -9.53 3.08 9.85
C PHE A 241 -9.81 1.83 9.02
N GLY A 242 -10.46 0.82 9.61
CA GLY A 242 -10.80 -0.42 8.90
C GLY A 242 -11.80 -0.20 7.77
N LYS A 243 -12.78 0.72 7.92
CA LYS A 243 -13.67 1.11 6.82
C LYS A 243 -12.89 1.67 5.63
N ALA A 244 -11.94 2.57 5.87
CA ALA A 244 -11.11 3.15 4.82
C ALA A 244 -10.23 2.09 4.13
N GLU A 245 -9.60 1.21 4.91
CA GLU A 245 -8.78 0.11 4.37
C GLU A 245 -9.60 -0.83 3.49
N PHE A 246 -10.72 -1.36 4.01
CA PHE A 246 -11.56 -2.28 3.26
C PHE A 246 -12.26 -1.63 2.08
N GLU A 247 -12.62 -0.34 2.16
CA GLU A 247 -13.15 0.39 1.01
C GLU A 247 -12.11 0.46 -0.11
N SER A 248 -10.85 0.75 0.21
CA SER A 248 -9.76 0.76 -0.76
C SER A 248 -9.55 -0.64 -1.38
N ILE A 249 -9.61 -1.70 -0.58
CA ILE A 249 -9.48 -3.10 -1.05
C ILE A 249 -10.64 -3.46 -2.00
N VAL A 250 -11.89 -3.22 -1.59
CA VAL A 250 -13.08 -3.49 -2.40
C VAL A 250 -13.05 -2.72 -3.71
N ASN A 251 -12.68 -1.44 -3.68
CA ASN A 251 -12.55 -0.60 -4.87
C ASN A 251 -11.48 -1.16 -5.82
N SER A 252 -10.33 -1.59 -5.30
CA SER A 252 -9.24 -2.19 -6.10
C SER A 252 -9.64 -3.52 -6.73
N LEU A 253 -10.36 -4.38 -6.00
CA LEU A 253 -10.84 -5.66 -6.53
C LEU A 253 -11.92 -5.44 -7.61
N ALA A 254 -12.82 -4.47 -7.40
CA ALA A 254 -13.79 -4.07 -8.41
C ALA A 254 -13.10 -3.60 -9.69
N PHE A 255 -12.05 -2.78 -9.57
CA PHE A 255 -11.24 -2.37 -10.71
C PHE A 255 -10.63 -3.56 -11.46
N ASN A 256 -10.05 -4.53 -10.74
CA ASN A 256 -9.48 -5.74 -11.36
C ASN A 256 -10.54 -6.54 -12.14
N ILE A 257 -11.76 -6.69 -11.60
CA ILE A 257 -12.86 -7.37 -12.31
C ILE A 257 -13.19 -6.63 -13.62
N VAL A 258 -13.32 -5.30 -13.57
CA VAL A 258 -13.61 -4.50 -14.77
C VAL A 258 -12.47 -4.55 -15.78
N HIS A 259 -11.22 -4.57 -15.31
CA HIS A 259 -10.04 -4.72 -16.16
C HIS A 259 -10.02 -6.08 -16.87
N ILE A 260 -10.35 -7.17 -16.17
CA ILE A 260 -10.46 -8.50 -16.79
C ILE A 260 -11.58 -8.52 -17.85
N ALA A 261 -12.72 -7.89 -17.59
CA ALA A 261 -13.81 -7.78 -18.58
C ALA A 261 -13.35 -7.04 -19.85
N HIS A 262 -12.60 -5.94 -19.67
CA HIS A 262 -12.00 -5.19 -20.77
C HIS A 262 -11.01 -6.05 -21.57
N ASP A 263 -10.06 -6.72 -20.90
CA ASP A 263 -9.05 -7.54 -21.56
C ASP A 263 -9.66 -8.71 -22.35
N ARG A 264 -10.78 -9.26 -21.87
CA ARG A 264 -11.56 -10.31 -22.54
C ARG A 264 -12.59 -9.77 -23.54
N SER A 265 -12.65 -8.46 -23.77
CA SER A 265 -13.60 -7.79 -24.67
C SER A 265 -15.07 -8.19 -24.41
N MET A 266 -15.46 -8.25 -23.13
CA MET A 266 -16.81 -8.63 -22.72
C MET A 266 -17.44 -7.60 -21.78
N THR A 267 -18.76 -7.69 -21.58
CA THR A 267 -19.43 -6.84 -20.61
C THR A 267 -19.14 -7.30 -19.18
N ILE A 268 -19.21 -6.38 -18.22
CA ILE A 268 -19.03 -6.70 -16.79
C ILE A 268 -20.06 -7.74 -16.34
N SER A 269 -21.31 -7.63 -16.79
CA SER A 269 -22.38 -8.59 -16.49
C SER A 269 -22.10 -9.98 -17.07
N ASP A 270 -21.61 -10.09 -18.31
CA ASP A 270 -21.29 -11.40 -18.90
C ASP A 270 -20.13 -12.07 -18.15
N LEU A 271 -19.07 -11.32 -17.80
CA LEU A 271 -17.94 -11.81 -17.00
C LEU A 271 -18.41 -12.39 -15.65
N ILE A 272 -19.33 -11.69 -14.98
CA ILE A 272 -19.89 -12.12 -13.68
C ILE A 272 -20.76 -13.36 -13.85
N THR A 273 -21.58 -13.39 -14.90
CA THR A 273 -22.48 -14.50 -15.19
C THR A 273 -21.70 -15.80 -15.46
N GLU A 274 -20.56 -15.71 -16.17
CA GLU A 274 -19.66 -16.85 -16.37
C GLU A 274 -19.13 -17.42 -15.04
N ASN A 275 -18.86 -16.57 -14.06
CA ASN A 275 -18.30 -16.97 -12.77
C ASN A 275 -19.31 -17.58 -11.80
N GLN A 276 -20.62 -17.30 -11.97
CA GLN A 276 -21.72 -17.76 -11.12
C GLN A 276 -21.58 -17.43 -9.61
N ILE A 277 -20.68 -16.51 -9.24
CA ILE A 277 -20.45 -16.10 -7.84
C ILE A 277 -21.32 -14.90 -7.46
N LEU A 278 -21.43 -13.93 -8.37
CA LEU A 278 -22.25 -12.73 -8.21
C LEU A 278 -23.44 -12.82 -9.17
N ASP A 279 -24.50 -12.08 -8.85
CA ASP A 279 -25.62 -11.94 -9.76
C ASP A 279 -25.19 -11.12 -10.98
N GLY A 280 -25.45 -11.64 -12.18
CA GLY A 280 -25.16 -10.94 -13.45
C GLY A 280 -26.05 -9.73 -13.71
N SER A 281 -26.66 -9.13 -12.69
CA SER A 281 -27.60 -8.02 -12.85
C SER A 281 -26.89 -6.74 -13.29
N LEU A 282 -27.62 -5.88 -14.02
CA LEU A 282 -27.15 -4.54 -14.38
C LEU A 282 -26.75 -3.72 -13.14
N ARG A 283 -27.44 -3.90 -12.02
CA ARG A 283 -27.15 -3.20 -10.76
C ARG A 283 -25.78 -3.57 -10.22
N THR A 284 -25.45 -4.85 -10.20
CA THR A 284 -24.15 -5.34 -9.73
C THR A 284 -23.03 -4.88 -10.64
N ALA A 285 -23.22 -4.97 -11.97
CA ALA A 285 -22.26 -4.47 -12.94
C ALA A 285 -21.98 -2.95 -12.80
N ASN A 286 -23.03 -2.13 -12.60
CA ASN A 286 -22.89 -0.70 -12.37
C ASN A 286 -22.22 -0.38 -11.02
N THR A 287 -22.49 -1.17 -9.98
CA THR A 287 -21.85 -1.02 -8.67
C THR A 287 -20.34 -1.26 -8.78
N LEU A 288 -19.93 -2.33 -9.47
CA LEU A 288 -18.52 -2.62 -9.73
C LEU A 288 -17.86 -1.51 -10.55
N LYS A 289 -18.52 -1.02 -11.60
CA LYS A 289 -17.99 0.10 -12.40
C LYS A 289 -17.84 1.38 -11.57
N HIS A 290 -18.78 1.68 -10.67
CA HIS A 290 -18.69 2.83 -9.77
C HIS A 290 -17.52 2.68 -8.78
N ARG A 291 -17.38 1.51 -8.15
CA ARG A 291 -16.27 1.18 -7.24
C ARG A 291 -14.91 1.24 -7.94
N ALA A 292 -14.83 0.74 -9.19
CA ALA A 292 -13.63 0.84 -10.02
C ALA A 292 -13.25 2.30 -10.34
N ARG A 293 -14.23 3.17 -10.57
CA ARG A 293 -13.98 4.62 -10.74
C ARG A 293 -13.45 5.26 -9.45
N ALA A 294 -13.98 4.88 -8.29
CA ALA A 294 -13.47 5.34 -6.99
C ALA A 294 -12.00 4.93 -6.78
N HIS A 295 -11.62 3.71 -7.18
CA HIS A 295 -10.24 3.25 -7.15
C HIS A 295 -9.32 4.15 -8.00
N VAL A 296 -9.69 4.43 -9.25
CA VAL A 296 -8.90 5.30 -10.14
C VAL A 296 -8.84 6.73 -9.62
N ALA A 297 -9.91 7.24 -9.02
CA ALA A 297 -9.95 8.58 -8.48
C ALA A 297 -9.00 8.79 -7.29
N VAL A 298 -8.92 7.80 -6.39
CA VAL A 298 -8.24 7.97 -5.09
C VAL A 298 -6.85 7.34 -5.07
N THR A 299 -6.70 6.13 -5.60
CA THR A 299 -5.55 5.27 -5.28
C THR A 299 -4.57 5.07 -6.43
N VAL A 300 -4.90 5.58 -7.63
CA VAL A 300 -4.07 5.47 -8.83
C VAL A 300 -3.22 6.73 -8.97
N ASP A 301 -2.00 6.54 -9.48
CA ASP A 301 -1.10 7.62 -9.85
C ASP A 301 -1.81 8.66 -10.76
N PRO A 302 -1.76 9.97 -10.44
CA PRO A 302 -2.41 11.01 -11.23
C PRO A 302 -2.13 10.94 -12.74
N CYS A 303 -0.93 10.51 -13.15
CA CYS A 303 -0.54 10.43 -14.55
C CYS A 303 -1.20 9.26 -15.29
N LEU A 304 -1.57 8.19 -14.58
CA LEU A 304 -2.27 7.04 -15.15
C LEU A 304 -3.80 7.21 -15.20
N LYS A 305 -4.36 8.12 -14.41
CA LYS A 305 -5.82 8.32 -14.31
C LYS A 305 -6.52 8.51 -15.66
N PRO A 306 -6.03 9.35 -16.60
CA PRO A 306 -6.70 9.54 -17.88
C PRO A 306 -6.82 8.25 -18.69
N LYS A 307 -5.74 7.44 -18.72
CA LYS A 307 -5.71 6.15 -19.42
C LYS A 307 -6.69 5.15 -18.80
N LEU A 308 -6.70 5.03 -17.47
CA LEU A 308 -7.57 4.08 -16.80
C LEU A 308 -9.04 4.52 -16.83
N ASN A 309 -9.33 5.82 -16.80
CA ASN A 309 -10.69 6.33 -17.01
C ASN A 309 -11.20 6.02 -18.42
N ALA A 310 -10.36 6.21 -19.45
CA ALA A 310 -10.73 5.84 -20.82
C ALA A 310 -11.02 4.33 -20.95
N LEU A 311 -10.23 3.48 -20.28
CA LEU A 311 -10.51 2.04 -20.17
C LEU A 311 -11.90 1.81 -19.55
N LEU A 312 -12.17 2.39 -18.38
CA LEU A 312 -13.45 2.23 -17.70
C LEU A 312 -14.63 2.74 -18.54
N ASP A 313 -14.45 3.79 -19.32
CA ASP A 313 -15.49 4.34 -20.18
C ASP A 313 -15.79 3.40 -21.36
N SER A 314 -14.76 2.77 -21.93
CA SER A 314 -14.91 1.79 -23.01
C SER A 314 -15.54 0.47 -22.56
N THR A 315 -15.36 0.05 -21.31
CA THR A 315 -15.93 -1.20 -20.80
C THR A 315 -17.44 -1.08 -20.55
N LEU A 316 -18.24 -1.87 -21.29
CA LEU A 316 -19.69 -1.89 -21.15
C LEU A 316 -20.12 -2.63 -19.88
N SER A 317 -21.06 -2.05 -19.12
CA SER A 317 -21.62 -2.71 -17.93
C SER A 317 -22.51 -3.90 -18.30
N TYR A 318 -23.32 -3.74 -19.34
CA TYR A 318 -24.36 -4.68 -19.73
C TYR A 318 -24.76 -4.40 -21.18
N VAL A 319 -25.08 -5.45 -21.92
CA VAL A 319 -25.76 -5.35 -23.21
C VAL A 319 -27.09 -6.08 -23.06
N PRO A 320 -28.23 -5.42 -23.31
CA PRO A 320 -29.52 -6.10 -23.30
C PRO A 320 -29.51 -7.24 -24.30
N ARG A 321 -29.70 -8.47 -23.82
CA ARG A 321 -29.93 -9.62 -24.71
C ARG A 321 -31.24 -9.37 -25.44
N ARG A 322 -31.16 -8.91 -26.69
CA ARG A 322 -32.31 -8.91 -27.58
C ARG A 322 -32.62 -10.36 -27.87
N CYS A 323 -33.68 -10.90 -27.28
CA CYS A 323 -34.28 -12.12 -27.80
C CYS A 323 -34.68 -11.82 -29.24
N SER A 324 -33.95 -12.34 -30.23
CA SER A 324 -34.51 -12.53 -31.57
C SER A 324 -35.62 -13.56 -31.40
N GLY A 325 -36.86 -13.08 -31.30
CA GLY A 325 -38.03 -13.96 -31.38
C GLY A 325 -37.98 -14.69 -32.71
N ALA A 326 -37.92 -16.02 -32.65
CA ALA A 326 -38.32 -16.92 -33.71
C ALA A 326 -39.52 -17.71 -33.19
#